data_AF-A0A965KUM1-F1
#
_entry.id   AF-A0A965KUM1-F1
#
_cell.length_a   1.000
_cell.length_b   1.000
_cell.length_c   1.000
_cell.angle_alpha   90.00
_cell.angle_beta   90.00
_cell.angle_gamma   90.00
#
_symmetry.space_group_name_H-M   'P 1'
#
loop_
_entity.id
_entity.type
_entity.pdbx_description
1 polymer ?
#
loop_
_entity_poly.entity_id
_entity_poly.type
_entity_poly.pdbx_seq_one_letter_code
_entity_poly.pdbx_strand_id
1 'polypeptide(L)' 'MTTLLDQLQQLPDHWGFVAVDDKKRPYQPAWQKNPLTKSQVAAELNSGRAHAVGVIAGPQSQGLLIC' A
#
# COMPACT_ATOMS: atom_id res chain seq x y z
N MET A 1 -18.23 -2.14 11.81
CA MET A 1 -17.42 -2.64 10.69
C MET A 1 -16.17 -1.79 10.63
N THR A 2 -15.00 -2.38 10.77
CA THR A 2 -13.71 -1.68 10.70
C THR A 2 -13.44 -1.31 9.25
N THR A 3 -13.13 -0.04 8.96
CA THR A 3 -12.85 0.40 7.60
C THR A 3 -11.43 0.01 7.20
N LEU A 4 -11.15 -0.03 5.90
CA LEU A 4 -9.79 -0.28 5.39
C LEU A 4 -8.81 0.82 5.86
N LEU A 5 -9.32 2.04 6.07
CA LEU A 5 -8.54 3.17 6.58
C LEU A 5 -8.20 2.99 8.07
N ASP A 6 -9.12 2.46 8.87
CA ASP A 6 -8.85 2.10 10.28
C ASP A 6 -7.79 0.99 10.38
N GLN A 7 -7.87 -0.02 9.51
CA GLN A 7 -6.86 -1.09 9.45
C GLN A 7 -5.49 -0.55 9.02
N LEU A 8 -5.45 0.36 8.03
CA LEU A 8 -4.24 1.03 7.60
C LEU A 8 -3.59 1.84 8.75
N GLN A 9 -4.38 2.49 9.60
CA GLN A 9 -3.85 3.23 10.75
C GLN A 9 -3.13 2.34 11.78
N GLN A 10 -3.52 1.07 11.89
CA GLN A 10 -2.87 0.10 12.80
C GLN A 10 -1.49 -0.38 12.31
N LEU A 11 -1.15 -0.15 11.04
CA LEU A 11 0.12 -0.57 10.47
C LEU A 11 1.26 0.41 10.80
N PRO A 12 2.52 -0.01 10.88
CA PRO A 12 3.64 0.90 11.12
C PRO A 12 3.85 1.92 9.98
N ASP A 13 4.15 3.17 10.32
CA ASP A 13 4.32 4.24 9.33
C ASP A 13 5.57 4.10 8.45
N HIS A 14 6.56 3.33 8.91
CA HIS A 14 7.82 3.10 8.20
C HIS A 14 7.72 2.02 7.11
N TRP A 15 6.57 1.37 6.96
CA TRP A 15 6.36 0.37 5.91
C TRP A 15 6.10 1.03 4.55
N GLY A 16 6.54 0.35 3.50
CA GLY A 16 6.15 0.70 2.14
C GLY A 16 4.78 0.14 1.82
N PHE A 17 3.86 0.99 1.38
CA PHE A 17 2.53 0.57 0.98
C PHE A 17 2.34 0.68 -0.53
N VAL A 18 1.40 -0.08 -1.07
CA VAL A 18 1.00 -0.02 -2.47
C VAL A 18 -0.51 0.06 -2.57
N ALA A 19 -0.99 0.99 -3.38
CA ALA A 19 -2.41 1.12 -3.69
C ALA A 19 -2.80 0.09 -4.75
N VAL A 20 -3.90 -0.62 -4.51
CA VAL A 20 -4.36 -1.74 -5.33
C VAL A 20 -5.76 -1.45 -5.85
N ASP A 21 -5.99 -1.71 -7.14
CA ASP A 21 -7.27 -1.51 -7.83
C ASP A 21 -8.29 -2.64 -7.54
N ASP A 22 -9.47 -2.51 -8.14
CA ASP A 22 -10.57 -3.49 -8.09
C ASP A 22 -10.20 -4.87 -8.67
N LYS A 23 -9.14 -4.93 -9.49
CA LYS A 23 -8.61 -6.15 -10.10
C LYS A 23 -7.46 -6.77 -9.29
N LYS A 24 -7.23 -6.29 -8.06
CA LYS A 24 -6.14 -6.70 -7.18
C LYS A 24 -4.75 -6.43 -7.76
N ARG A 25 -4.61 -5.38 -8.57
CA ARG A 25 -3.35 -5.01 -9.21
C ARG A 25 -2.82 -3.69 -8.67
N PRO A 26 -1.51 -3.58 -8.41
CA PRO A 26 -0.85 -2.30 -8.24
C PRO A 26 -0.98 -1.48 -9.53
N TYR A 27 -1.62 -0.32 -9.47
CA TYR A 27 -1.72 0.58 -10.63
C TYR A 27 -0.60 1.62 -10.68
N GLN A 28 0.18 1.76 -9.61
CA GLN A 28 1.31 2.66 -9.55
C GLN A 28 2.51 2.09 -10.36
N PRO A 29 3.08 2.86 -11.29
CA PRO A 29 4.29 2.44 -12.00
C PRO A 29 5.47 2.27 -11.04
N ALA A 30 6.23 1.18 -11.18
CA ALA A 30 7.40 0.89 -10.35
C ALA A 30 7.14 0.97 -8.83
N TRP A 31 5.96 0.53 -8.40
CA TRP A 31 5.53 0.51 -6.99
C TRP A 31 6.55 -0.17 -6.06
N GLN A 32 7.34 -1.15 -6.55
CA GLN A 32 8.42 -1.78 -5.77
C GLN A 32 9.54 -0.81 -5.38
N LYS A 33 9.79 0.20 -6.21
CA LYS A 33 10.86 1.19 -6.01
C LYS A 33 10.36 2.46 -5.35
N ASN A 34 9.08 2.78 -5.53
CA ASN A 34 8.44 3.99 -5.04
C ASN A 34 7.24 3.65 -4.15
N PRO A 35 7.46 3.05 -2.97
CA PRO A 35 6.38 2.77 -2.04
C PRO A 35 5.64 4.05 -1.65
N LEU A 36 4.33 3.92 -1.47
CA LEU A 36 3.50 4.99 -0.93
C LEU A 36 3.59 5.02 0.60
N THR A 37 3.47 6.22 1.16
CA THR A 37 3.28 6.40 2.59
C THR A 37 1.84 6.15 2.99
N LYS A 38 1.61 5.92 4.28
CA LYS A 38 0.26 5.75 4.84
C LYS A 38 -0.70 6.88 4.43
N SER A 39 -0.24 8.13 4.49
CA SER A 39 -1.03 9.31 4.11
C SER A 39 -1.39 9.33 2.62
N GLN A 40 -0.47 8.89 1.75
CA GLN A 40 -0.73 8.80 0.32
C GLN A 40 -1.75 7.71 0.01
N VAL A 41 -1.61 6.53 0.62
CA VAL A 41 -2.60 5.46 0.46
C VAL A 41 -3.96 5.88 0.99
N ALA A 42 -4.02 6.58 2.13
CA ALA A 42 -5.28 7.12 2.65
C ALA A 42 -5.95 8.08 1.66
N ALA A 43 -5.18 8.93 0.97
CA ALA A 43 -5.70 9.79 -0.09
C ALA A 43 -6.25 8.98 -1.27
N GLU A 44 -5.56 7.92 -1.69
CA GLU A 44 -6.03 7.03 -2.76
C GLU A 44 -7.32 6.29 -2.38
N LEU A 45 -7.43 5.83 -1.13
CA LEU A 45 -8.64 5.19 -0.59
C LEU A 45 -9.82 6.17 -0.57
N ASN A 46 -9.60 7.40 -0.09
CA ASN A 46 -10.63 8.44 -0.07
C ASN A 46 -11.06 8.88 -1.48
N SER A 47 -10.17 8.79 -2.47
CA SER A 47 -10.47 9.11 -3.87
C SER A 47 -11.27 8.00 -4.60
N GLY A 48 -11.40 6.82 -3.98
CA GLY A 48 -12.06 5.65 -4.59
C GLY A 48 -11.23 4.96 -5.68
N ARG A 49 -9.97 5.37 -5.89
CA ARG A 49 -9.06 4.71 -6.85
C ARG A 49 -8.50 3.41 -6.26
N ALA A 50 -8.07 3.46 -5.00
CA ALA A 50 -7.61 2.28 -4.29
C ALA A 50 -8.80 1.53 -3.67
N HIS A 51 -8.90 0.25 -3.99
CA HIS A 51 -9.89 -0.67 -3.43
C HIS A 51 -9.26 -1.60 -2.39
N ALA A 52 -7.93 -1.74 -2.41
CA ALA A 52 -7.16 -2.50 -1.43
C ALA A 52 -5.79 -1.86 -1.20
N VAL A 53 -5.11 -2.28 -0.14
CA VAL A 53 -3.75 -1.87 0.21
C VAL A 53 -2.87 -3.11 0.25
N GLY A 54 -1.77 -3.09 -0.51
CA GLY A 54 -0.68 -4.04 -0.35
C GLY A 54 0.41 -3.46 0.56
N VAL A 55 1.12 -4.34 1.25
CA VAL A 55 2.31 -3.99 2.04
C VAL A 55 3.52 -4.59 1.35
N ILE A 56 4.56 -3.79 1.16
CA ILE A 56 5.84 -4.29 0.69
C ILE A 56 6.54 -4.90 1.90
N ALA A 57 6.47 -6.23 2.01
CA ALA A 57 7.14 -6.98 3.07
C ALA A 57 8.59 -7.25 2.66
N GLY A 58 9.48 -6.46 3.24
CA GLY A 58 10.93 -6.56 3.08
C GLY A 58 11.58 -5.20 3.30
N PRO A 59 12.77 -5.12 3.90
CA PRO A 59 13.59 -3.92 3.75
C PRO A 59 13.80 -3.64 2.26
N GLN A 60 14.15 -2.40 1.88
CA GLN A 60 14.62 -2.05 0.53
C GLN A 60 16.01 -2.70 0.29
N SER A 61 16.10 -4.01 0.50
CA SER A 61 17.30 -4.82 0.47
C SER A 61 17.20 -5.63 -0.81
N GLN A 62 17.95 -5.21 -1.83
CA GLN A 62 18.67 -6.07 -2.77
C GLN A 62 18.10 -7.51 -2.99
N GLY A 63 16.80 -7.67 -3.27
CA GLY A 63 16.23 -8.92 -3.74
C GLY A 63 15.46 -9.85 -2.79
N LEU A 64 15.08 -9.47 -1.55
CA LEU A 64 14.12 -10.30 -0.78
C LEU A 64 12.71 -9.70 -0.75
N LEU A 65 11.78 -10.41 -1.39
CA LEU A 65 10.36 -10.08 -1.48
C LEU A 65 9.60 -11.15 -0.70
N ILE A 66 8.90 -10.79 0.38
CA ILE A 66 7.94 -11.70 1.00
C ILE A 66 6.60 -11.42 0.33
N CYS A 67 6.19 -12.35 -0.52
CA CYS A 67 4.91 -12.36 -1.24
C CYS A 67 3.75 -12.68 -0.30
#